data_AF-A0A1S1LWU7-F1
#
_entry.id   AF-A0A1S1LWU7-F1
#
_cell.length_a   1.000
_cell.length_b   1.000
_cell.length_c   1.000
_cell.angle_alpha   90.00
_cell.angle_beta   90.00
_cell.angle_gamma   90.00
#
_symmetry.space_group_name_H-M   'P 1'
#
loop_
_entity.id
_entity.type
_entity.pdbx_description
1 polymer ?
#
loop_
_entity_poly.entity_id
_entity_poly.type
_entity_poly.pdbx_seq_one_letter_code
_entity_poly.pdbx_strand_id
1 'polypeptide(L)'
;MTATAPRKSAPHSPKSPTQARKAEAEGFAIVEQCGVKFRIGLGENMPFEVIEEMSSRPEPQSEAERREYDLAVTKALLGPDQWGAFRAAQPTVRDYNELCDKINGLTGN
;
A
#
# COMPACT_ATOMS: atom_id res chain seq x y z
N MET A 1 16.69 -52.09 -14.03
CA MET A 1 17.04 -51.04 -13.05
C MET A 1 16.10 -49.87 -13.29
N THR A 2 15.41 -49.44 -12.24
CA THR A 2 14.14 -48.70 -12.28
C THR A 2 14.28 -47.18 -12.47
N ALA A 3 13.26 -46.63 -13.12
CA ALA A 3 12.87 -45.25 -13.40
C ALA A 3 13.42 -44.10 -12.51
N THR A 4 13.84 -43.00 -13.15
CA THR A 4 14.02 -41.68 -12.55
C THR A 4 12.92 -40.72 -13.03
N ALA A 5 12.14 -40.17 -12.11
CA ALA A 5 11.22 -39.05 -12.31
C ALA A 5 11.14 -38.23 -11.00
N PRO A 6 10.63 -36.99 -10.97
CA PRO A 6 10.85 -35.84 -11.85
C PRO A 6 11.54 -34.67 -11.08
N ARG A 7 12.18 -33.72 -11.77
CA ARG A 7 12.81 -32.54 -11.15
C ARG A 7 11.72 -31.56 -10.69
N LYS A 8 11.43 -31.55 -9.38
CA LYS A 8 10.48 -30.63 -8.74
C LYS A 8 11.00 -29.17 -8.80
N SER A 9 10.17 -28.33 -9.40
CA SER A 9 9.88 -26.91 -9.11
C SER A 9 10.94 -26.06 -8.40
N ALA A 10 11.42 -25.02 -9.08
CA ALA A 10 11.93 -23.83 -8.40
C ALA A 10 10.71 -22.99 -7.95
N PRO A 11 10.44 -22.81 -6.66
CA PRO A 11 9.44 -21.86 -6.22
C PRO A 11 9.95 -20.45 -6.52
N HIS A 12 9.29 -19.73 -7.42
CA HIS A 12 9.45 -18.29 -7.49
C HIS A 12 9.02 -17.72 -6.14
N SER A 13 9.98 -17.13 -5.44
CA SER A 13 9.88 -16.67 -4.05
C SER A 13 8.60 -15.90 -3.76
N PRO A 14 7.71 -16.36 -2.85
CA PRO A 14 6.71 -15.49 -2.28
C PRO A 14 7.45 -14.38 -1.50
N LYS A 15 7.04 -13.12 -1.71
CA LYS A 15 7.51 -11.97 -0.92
C LYS A 15 7.56 -12.37 0.55
N SER A 16 8.73 -12.25 1.17
CA SER A 16 8.99 -12.80 2.50
C SER A 16 7.95 -12.32 3.53
N PRO A 17 7.23 -13.22 4.23
CA PRO A 17 6.22 -12.85 5.25
C PRO A 17 6.81 -12.08 6.44
N THR A 18 8.13 -11.99 6.53
CA THR A 18 8.87 -11.26 7.56
C THR A 18 8.70 -9.74 7.46
N GLN A 19 8.47 -9.19 6.27
CA GLN A 19 8.34 -7.73 6.11
C GLN A 19 6.97 -7.22 6.59
N ALA A 20 5.90 -7.98 6.29
CA ALA A 20 4.56 -7.75 6.83
C ALA A 20 4.54 -7.93 8.37
N ARG A 21 5.15 -9.02 8.87
CA ARG A 21 5.18 -9.31 10.32
C ARG A 21 6.01 -8.32 11.16
N LYS A 22 6.97 -7.59 10.58
CA LYS A 22 7.70 -6.53 11.29
C LYS A 22 6.88 -5.23 11.37
N ALA A 23 6.05 -4.95 10.36
CA ALA A 23 5.21 -3.76 10.35
C ALA A 23 4.10 -3.80 11.42
N GLU A 24 3.58 -4.99 11.73
CA GLU A 24 2.59 -5.18 12.79
C GLU A 24 3.17 -4.97 14.21
N ALA A 25 4.46 -5.26 14.42
CA ALA A 25 5.10 -5.13 15.73
C ALA A 25 5.44 -3.67 16.10
N GLU A 26 5.61 -2.79 15.11
CA GLU A 26 5.93 -1.37 15.31
C GLU A 26 4.75 -0.44 14.97
N GLY A 27 3.66 -0.95 14.39
CA GLY A 27 2.48 -0.16 14.03
C GLY A 27 2.63 0.66 12.74
N PHE A 28 3.75 0.52 12.03
CA PHE A 28 4.01 1.23 10.78
C PHE A 28 4.69 0.32 9.76
N ALA A 29 4.39 0.51 8.48
CA ALA A 29 5.10 -0.07 7.36
C ALA A 29 5.90 0.99 6.61
N ILE A 30 7.06 0.59 6.07
CA ILE A 30 7.82 1.43 5.15
C ILE A 30 7.57 0.96 3.72
N VAL A 31 7.06 1.86 2.88
CA VAL A 31 6.82 1.64 1.45
C VAL A 31 7.72 2.55 0.65
N GLU A 32 8.32 2.06 -0.44
CA GLU A 32 9.08 2.92 -1.36
C GLU A 32 8.37 2.97 -2.71
N GLN A 33 8.15 4.19 -3.23
CA GLN A 33 7.64 4.43 -4.59
C GLN A 33 8.22 5.73 -5.14
N CYS A 34 8.60 5.73 -6.43
CA CYS A 34 9.12 6.92 -7.12
C CYS A 34 10.33 7.56 -6.39
N GLY A 35 11.19 6.74 -5.78
CA GLY A 35 12.35 7.22 -4.99
C GLY A 35 12.00 7.87 -3.65
N VAL A 36 10.73 7.86 -3.24
CA VAL A 36 10.25 8.37 -1.95
C VAL A 36 9.94 7.20 -1.02
N LYS A 37 10.39 7.32 0.23
CA LYS A 37 10.07 6.36 1.30
C LYS A 37 8.92 6.92 2.14
N PHE A 38 7.85 6.14 2.23
CA PHE A 38 6.64 6.42 2.97
C PHE A 38 6.60 5.59 4.24
N ARG A 39 6.33 6.25 5.37
CA ARG A 39 5.93 5.63 6.63
C ARG A 39 4.41 5.60 6.67
N ILE A 40 3.85 4.40 6.52
CA ILE A 40 2.41 4.14 6.53
C ILE A 40 2.02 3.66 7.92
N GLY A 41 1.14 4.38 8.61
CA GLY A 41 0.53 3.89 9.86
C GLY A 41 -0.40 2.72 9.57
N LEU A 42 -0.39 1.70 10.43
CA LEU A 42 -1.26 0.52 10.33
C LEU A 42 -2.10 0.37 11.61
N GLY A 43 -3.32 -0.16 11.46
CA GLY A 43 -4.23 -0.38 12.57
C GLY A 43 -4.50 0.91 13.36
N GLU A 44 -4.29 0.88 14.68
CA GLU A 44 -4.49 2.02 15.58
C GLU A 44 -3.50 3.18 15.37
N ASN A 45 -2.44 2.97 14.58
CA ASN A 45 -1.47 4.01 14.23
C ASN A 45 -1.80 4.72 12.90
N MET A 46 -2.90 4.36 12.25
CA MET A 46 -3.41 5.12 11.11
C MET A 46 -3.80 6.54 11.57
N PRO A 47 -3.49 7.58 10.77
CA PRO A 47 -3.95 8.94 11.08
C PRO A 47 -5.48 8.97 11.18
N PHE A 48 -6.01 9.65 12.20
CA PHE A 48 -7.46 9.75 12.41
C PHE A 48 -8.18 10.38 11.20
N GLU A 49 -7.52 11.30 10.49
CA GLU A 49 -8.00 11.89 9.23
C GLU A 49 -8.38 10.84 8.17
N VAL A 50 -7.75 9.66 8.18
CA VAL A 50 -8.12 8.55 7.29
C VAL A 50 -9.53 8.06 7.61
N ILE A 51 -9.85 7.87 8.89
CA ILE A 51 -11.17 7.44 9.34
C ILE A 51 -12.22 8.53 9.06
N GLU A 52 -11.85 9.81 9.21
CA GLU A 52 -12.73 10.93 8.89
C GLU A 52 -13.07 10.98 7.39
N GLU A 53 -12.08 10.82 6.51
CA GLU A 53 -12.32 10.77 5.06
C GLU A 53 -13.14 9.55 4.65
N MET A 54 -12.88 8.38 5.25
CA MET A 54 -13.62 7.16 4.95
C MET A 54 -15.08 7.23 5.43
N SER A 55 -15.34 7.87 6.57
CA SER A 55 -16.68 7.93 7.18
C SER A 55 -17.53 9.09 6.66
N SER A 56 -16.90 10.19 6.24
CA SER A 56 -17.62 11.40 5.81
C SER A 56 -18.06 11.33 4.35
N ARG A 57 -17.44 10.47 3.54
CA ARG A 57 -17.73 10.35 2.11
C ARG A 57 -18.79 9.28 1.86
N PRO A 58 -19.74 9.53 0.94
CA PRO A 58 -20.67 8.50 0.48
C PRO A 58 -19.90 7.37 -0.22
N GLU A 59 -20.45 6.15 -0.18
CA GLU A 59 -19.91 5.03 -0.94
C GLU A 59 -19.88 5.38 -2.45
N PRO A 60 -18.71 5.23 -3.11
CA PRO A 60 -18.55 5.63 -4.51
C PRO A 60 -19.48 4.80 -5.41
N GLN A 61 -20.24 5.47 -6.28
CA GLN A 61 -21.19 4.83 -7.20
C GLN A 61 -20.60 4.56 -8.58
N SER A 62 -19.42 5.13 -8.86
CA SER A 62 -18.72 5.03 -10.13
C SER A 62 -17.21 4.86 -9.95
N GLU A 63 -16.52 4.38 -10.99
CA GLU A 63 -15.06 4.25 -10.97
C GLU A 63 -14.33 5.59 -10.79
N ALA A 64 -14.92 6.69 -11.28
CA ALA A 64 -14.36 8.03 -11.11
C ALA A 64 -14.41 8.45 -9.64
N GLU A 65 -15.57 8.32 -9.00
CA GLU A 65 -15.75 8.62 -7.58
C GLU A 65 -14.87 7.71 -6.71
N ARG A 66 -14.70 6.45 -7.09
CA ARG A 66 -13.81 5.52 -6.38
C ARG A 66 -12.36 5.99 -6.43
N ARG A 67 -11.87 6.45 -7.59
CA ARG A 67 -10.52 7.02 -7.71
C ARG A 67 -10.35 8.29 -6.87
N GLU A 68 -11.37 9.15 -6.83
CA GLU A 68 -11.34 10.36 -6.00
C GLU A 68 -11.33 10.03 -4.51
N TYR A 69 -12.11 9.03 -4.10
CA TYR A 69 -12.11 8.49 -2.75
C TYR A 69 -10.74 7.91 -2.38
N ASP A 70 -10.20 7.01 -3.21
CA ASP A 70 -8.88 6.39 -2.97
C ASP A 70 -7.77 7.44 -2.87
N LEU A 71 -7.84 8.49 -3.69
CA LEU A 71 -6.90 9.61 -3.64
C LEU A 71 -7.01 10.41 -2.35
N ALA A 72 -8.22 10.64 -1.86
CA ALA A 72 -8.42 11.37 -0.63
C ALA A 72 -7.95 10.58 0.59
N VAL A 73 -8.30 9.29 0.66
CA VAL A 73 -7.83 8.36 1.68
C VAL A 73 -6.30 8.24 1.67
N THR A 74 -5.70 8.09 0.49
CA THR A 74 -4.23 8.01 0.37
C THR A 74 -3.55 9.31 0.81
N LYS A 75 -4.12 10.48 0.48
CA LYS A 75 -3.59 11.77 0.95
C LYS A 75 -3.66 11.90 2.48
N ALA A 76 -4.79 11.51 3.08
CA ALA A 76 -4.96 11.55 4.53
C ALA A 76 -3.98 10.59 5.23
N LEU A 77 -3.76 9.40 4.65
CA LEU A 77 -2.83 8.40 5.20
C LEU A 77 -1.37 8.86 5.15
N LEU A 78 -0.98 9.51 4.05
CA LEU A 78 0.38 9.99 3.86
C LEU A 78 0.66 11.30 4.62
N GLY A 79 -0.37 12.12 4.80
CA GLY A 79 -0.23 13.47 5.34
C GLY A 79 0.46 14.43 4.36
N PRO A 80 0.50 15.73 4.70
CA PRO A 80 0.97 16.78 3.80
C PRO A 80 2.46 16.64 3.43
N ASP A 81 3.31 16.21 4.36
CA ASP A 81 4.76 16.08 4.13
C ASP A 81 5.08 14.97 3.12
N GLN A 82 4.57 13.76 3.36
CA GLN A 82 4.88 12.62 2.49
C GLN A 82 4.17 12.75 1.14
N TRP A 83 2.95 13.29 1.11
CA TRP A 83 2.27 13.63 -0.13
C TRP A 83 3.00 14.72 -0.93
N GLY A 84 3.55 15.72 -0.23
CA GLY A 84 4.41 16.74 -0.82
C GLY A 84 5.65 16.15 -1.47
N ALA A 85 6.34 15.26 -0.76
CA ALA A 85 7.51 14.54 -1.29
C ALA A 85 7.15 13.68 -2.52
N PHE A 86 6.01 12.98 -2.47
CA PHE A 86 5.53 12.21 -3.62
C PHE A 86 5.28 13.09 -4.83
N ARG A 87 4.57 14.22 -4.68
CA ARG A 87 4.33 15.16 -5.79
C ARG A 87 5.62 15.79 -6.33
N ALA A 88 6.58 16.09 -5.46
CA ALA A 88 7.87 16.64 -5.86
C ALA A 88 8.69 15.65 -6.71
N ALA A 89 8.50 14.35 -6.51
CA ALA A 89 9.09 13.29 -7.33
C ALA A 89 8.44 13.16 -8.73
N GLN A 90 7.41 13.96 -9.04
CA GLN A 90 6.68 13.95 -10.32
C GLN A 90 6.19 12.56 -10.72
N PRO A 91 5.35 11.92 -9.89
CA PRO A 91 4.94 10.55 -10.10
C PRO A 91 3.94 10.47 -11.25
N THR A 92 3.97 9.36 -11.98
CA THR A 92 2.95 9.08 -12.98
C THR A 92 1.70 8.49 -12.33
N VAL A 93 0.60 8.42 -13.09
CA VAL A 93 -0.61 7.69 -12.65
C VAL A 93 -0.28 6.23 -12.33
N ARG A 94 0.68 5.62 -13.04
CA ARG A 94 1.13 4.27 -12.77
C ARG A 94 1.85 4.19 -11.42
N ASP A 95 2.74 5.14 -11.11
CA ASP A 95 3.41 5.19 -9.80
C ASP A 95 2.43 5.32 -8.65
N TYR A 96 1.39 6.15 -8.84
CA TYR A 96 0.32 6.29 -7.87
C TYR A 96 -0.44 4.98 -7.68
N ASN A 97 -0.82 4.29 -8.75
CA ASN A 97 -1.50 2.99 -8.64
C ASN A 97 -0.62 1.93 -7.95
N GLU A 98 0.69 1.91 -8.23
CA GLU A 98 1.65 1.01 -7.56
C GLU A 98 1.81 1.35 -6.08
N LEU A 99 1.75 2.63 -5.69
CA LEU A 99 1.72 3.05 -4.30
C LEU A 99 0.44 2.56 -3.60
N CYS A 100 -0.73 2.76 -4.21
CA CYS A 100 -2.00 2.30 -3.67
C CYS A 100 -2.06 0.78 -3.50
N ASP A 101 -1.57 0.02 -4.48
CA ASP A 101 -1.50 -1.45 -4.39
C ASP A 101 -0.62 -1.90 -3.22
N LYS A 102 0.54 -1.25 -3.03
CA LYS A 102 1.44 -1.52 -1.89
C LYS A 102 0.78 -1.19 -0.56
N ILE A 103 0.05 -0.07 -0.47
CA ILE A 103 -0.67 0.32 0.75
C ILE A 103 -1.79 -0.68 1.06
N ASN A 104 -2.63 -1.02 0.08
CA ASN A 104 -3.73 -1.98 0.25
C ASN A 104 -3.22 -3.35 0.69
N GLY A 105 -2.10 -3.81 0.11
CA GLY A 105 -1.46 -5.06 0.50
C GLY A 105 -0.93 -5.08 1.95
N LEU A 106 -0.77 -3.91 2.59
CA LEU A 106 -0.35 -3.77 3.98
C LEU A 106 -1.51 -3.61 4.94
N THR A 107 -2.59 -2.95 4.51
CA THR A 107 -3.79 -2.72 5.34
C THR A 107 -4.77 -3.90 5.33
N GLY A 108 -4.53 -4.91 4.49
CA GLY A 108 -5.21 -6.20 4.56
C GLY A 108 -6.71 -6.14 4.21
N ASN A 109 -7.08 -5.30 3.24
CA ASN A 109 -8.42 -5.28 2.67
C ASN A 109 -8.43 -5.72 1.21
#